data_AF-A0A3D3CVC2-F1
#
_entry.id   AF-A0A3D3CVC2-F1
#
_cell.length_a   1.000
_cell.length_b   1.000
_cell.length_c   1.000
_cell.angle_alpha   90.00
_cell.angle_beta   90.00
_cell.angle_gamma   90.00
#
_symmetry.space_group_name_H-M   'P 1'
#
loop_
_entity.id
_entity.type
_entity.pdbx_description
1 polymer ?
#
loop_
_entity_poly.entity_id
_entity_poly.type
_entity_poly.pdbx_seq_one_letter_code
_entity_poly.pdbx_strand_id
1 'polypeptide(L)'
;GAEIFDAEIRKQICDDKVDADGWLHIHRLAHRLGMHSNATMLYGHIENYSHRINHMERLRALQDETRGFNTFIPLKFRNKGNDMSQVAESSVIEDMKLYAVSRIYMDNFPHIKAYWPMLGRQSAQLTLAFGVNDLDGTIDDSTRIYSMAGSEEQHPSLSTTELVALIKQVKREPVERDTLYHEIKNYKDMDLNVMAASPLYN
;
A
#
# COMPACT_ATOMS: atom_id res chain seq x y z
N GLY A 1 0.19 3.54 -13.22
CA GLY A 1 -0.66 2.74 -12.32
C GLY A 1 -2.07 3.27 -12.37
N ALA A 2 -2.87 2.95 -11.35
CA ALA A 2 -4.22 3.48 -11.24
C ALA A 2 -4.22 4.99 -10.90
N GLU A 3 -3.20 5.50 -10.21
CA GLU A 3 -3.07 6.91 -9.79
C GLU A 3 -4.35 7.42 -9.10
N ILE A 4 -4.94 8.52 -9.59
CA ILE A 4 -6.34 8.90 -9.36
C ILE A 4 -7.11 8.67 -10.66
N PHE A 5 -8.39 8.29 -10.58
CA PHE A 5 -9.18 7.96 -11.77
C PHE A 5 -9.90 9.15 -12.39
N ASP A 6 -10.07 10.23 -11.64
CA ASP A 6 -10.65 11.47 -12.14
C ASP A 6 -9.87 12.00 -13.36
N ALA A 7 -10.58 12.30 -14.45
CA ALA A 7 -9.96 12.63 -15.73
C ALA A 7 -9.16 13.94 -15.69
N GLU A 8 -9.60 14.94 -14.92
CA GLU A 8 -8.92 16.22 -14.80
C GLU A 8 -7.62 16.08 -14.00
N ILE A 9 -7.64 15.26 -12.96
CA ILE A 9 -6.43 14.94 -12.20
C ILE A 9 -5.46 14.12 -13.05
N ARG A 10 -5.94 13.08 -13.75
CA ARG A 10 -5.09 12.25 -14.63
C ARG A 10 -4.39 13.05 -15.70
N LYS A 11 -5.10 13.97 -16.35
CA LYS A 11 -4.53 14.86 -17.37
C LYS A 11 -3.38 15.71 -16.84
N GLN A 12 -3.39 16.03 -15.54
CA GLN A 12 -2.33 16.81 -14.91
C GLN A 12 -1.12 15.97 -14.49
N ILE A 13 -1.33 14.73 -14.06
CA ILE A 13 -0.27 13.91 -13.42
C ILE A 13 0.25 12.75 -14.28
N CYS A 14 -0.51 12.32 -15.30
CA CYS A 14 -0.19 11.14 -16.11
C CYS A 14 -1.00 11.05 -17.42
N ASP A 15 -1.05 12.15 -18.20
CA ASP A 15 -1.85 12.26 -19.44
C ASP A 15 -1.49 11.22 -20.52
N ASP A 16 -0.26 10.72 -20.49
CA ASP A 16 0.30 9.75 -21.43
C ASP A 16 -0.07 8.30 -21.13
N LYS A 17 -0.63 8.02 -19.94
CA LYS A 17 -0.99 6.66 -19.51
C LYS A 17 -2.42 6.29 -19.93
N VAL A 18 -2.69 4.98 -19.94
CA VAL A 18 -4.06 4.45 -20.10
C VAL A 18 -5.02 5.16 -19.13
N ASP A 19 -6.22 5.49 -19.59
CA ASP A 19 -7.24 6.10 -18.75
C ASP A 19 -7.81 5.11 -17.71
N ALA A 20 -8.72 5.61 -16.87
CA ALA A 20 -9.31 4.81 -15.82
C ALA A 20 -10.16 3.64 -16.36
N ASP A 21 -10.89 3.84 -17.45
CA ASP A 21 -11.74 2.78 -18.03
C ASP A 21 -10.90 1.68 -18.68
N GLY A 22 -9.83 2.04 -19.38
CA GLY A 22 -8.86 1.09 -19.91
C GLY A 22 -8.15 0.32 -18.80
N TRP A 23 -7.74 0.99 -17.71
CA TRP A 23 -7.14 0.31 -16.55
C TRP A 23 -8.12 -0.71 -15.93
N LEU A 24 -9.36 -0.30 -15.66
CA LEU A 24 -10.40 -1.18 -15.11
C LEU A 24 -10.76 -2.31 -16.08
N HIS A 25 -10.74 -2.05 -17.39
CA HIS A 25 -10.99 -3.06 -18.41
C HIS A 25 -9.92 -4.17 -18.40
N ILE A 26 -8.64 -3.79 -18.32
CA ILE A 26 -7.53 -4.75 -18.23
C ILE A 26 -7.70 -5.66 -17.00
N HIS A 27 -7.96 -5.08 -15.83
CA HIS A 27 -8.18 -5.85 -14.60
C HIS A 27 -9.42 -6.75 -14.70
N ARG A 28 -10.53 -6.25 -15.27
CA ARG A 28 -11.73 -7.06 -15.53
C ARG A 28 -11.43 -8.28 -16.38
N LEU A 29 -10.66 -8.12 -17.47
CA LEU A 29 -10.27 -9.23 -18.33
C LEU A 29 -9.38 -10.23 -17.58
N ALA A 30 -8.37 -9.75 -16.85
CA ALA A 30 -7.50 -10.60 -16.05
C ALA A 30 -8.29 -11.45 -15.04
N HIS A 31 -9.23 -10.83 -14.31
CA HIS A 31 -10.06 -11.53 -13.33
C HIS A 31 -10.99 -12.57 -13.99
N ARG A 32 -11.53 -12.28 -15.17
CA ARG A 32 -12.34 -13.25 -15.94
C ARG A 32 -11.53 -14.45 -16.44
N LEU A 33 -10.21 -14.30 -16.56
CA LEU A 33 -9.28 -15.39 -16.86
C LEU A 33 -8.81 -16.14 -15.60
N GLY A 34 -9.34 -15.80 -14.42
CA GLY A 34 -8.98 -16.42 -13.14
C GLY A 34 -7.70 -15.87 -12.51
N MET A 35 -7.16 -14.76 -13.02
CA MET A 35 -5.99 -14.11 -12.42
C MET A 35 -6.40 -13.23 -11.25
N HIS A 36 -5.57 -13.21 -10.20
CA HIS A 36 -5.70 -12.26 -9.10
C HIS A 36 -4.84 -11.02 -9.35
N SER A 37 -5.27 -9.87 -8.83
CA SER A 37 -4.51 -8.63 -8.92
C SER A 37 -4.68 -7.75 -7.69
N ASN A 38 -4.01 -6.59 -7.68
CA ASN A 38 -4.13 -5.57 -6.64
C ASN A 38 -4.55 -4.24 -7.26
N ALA A 39 -5.10 -3.34 -6.43
CA ALA A 39 -5.44 -1.98 -6.84
C ALA A 39 -4.69 -0.96 -5.98
N THR A 40 -4.17 0.08 -6.61
CA THR A 40 -3.46 1.18 -5.93
C THR A 40 -4.25 2.47 -6.04
N MET A 41 -3.99 3.44 -5.17
CA MET A 41 -4.46 4.83 -5.34
C MET A 41 -3.37 5.80 -4.88
N LEU A 42 -2.88 6.65 -5.78
CA LEU A 42 -1.95 7.71 -5.41
C LEU A 42 -2.71 8.85 -4.73
N TYR A 43 -2.30 9.27 -3.54
CA TYR A 43 -3.01 10.28 -2.75
C TYR A 43 -2.08 11.31 -2.12
N GLY A 44 -2.65 12.42 -1.66
CA GLY A 44 -1.96 13.46 -0.92
C GLY A 44 -1.20 14.44 -1.81
N HIS A 45 -1.67 14.61 -3.05
CA HIS A 45 -1.13 15.56 -4.03
C HIS A 45 -2.18 16.64 -4.34
N ILE A 46 -2.57 16.80 -5.61
CA ILE A 46 -3.49 17.86 -6.07
C ILE A 46 -4.96 17.42 -6.03
N GLU A 47 -5.24 16.17 -5.66
CA GLU A 47 -6.60 15.66 -5.59
C GLU A 47 -7.35 16.10 -4.32
N ASN A 48 -8.68 16.07 -4.37
CA ASN A 48 -9.53 16.31 -3.21
C ASN A 48 -10.19 15.00 -2.73
N TYR A 49 -10.98 15.08 -1.65
CA TYR A 49 -11.64 13.90 -1.10
C TYR A 49 -12.67 13.26 -2.06
N SER A 50 -13.40 14.04 -2.86
CA SER A 50 -14.37 13.46 -3.81
C SER A 50 -13.67 12.67 -4.91
N HIS A 51 -12.47 13.08 -5.35
CA HIS A 51 -11.65 12.30 -6.29
C HIS A 51 -11.21 10.96 -5.68
N ARG A 52 -10.83 10.93 -4.39
CA ARG A 52 -10.48 9.69 -3.69
C ARG A 52 -11.66 8.73 -3.56
N ILE A 53 -12.83 9.26 -3.17
CA ILE A 53 -14.06 8.46 -3.07
C ILE A 53 -14.49 7.94 -4.44
N ASN A 54 -14.44 8.77 -5.49
CA ASN A 54 -14.72 8.34 -6.87
C ASN A 54 -13.79 7.18 -7.29
N HIS A 55 -12.50 7.29 -7.00
CA HIS A 55 -11.53 6.25 -7.34
C HIS A 55 -11.84 4.93 -6.61
N MET A 56 -12.04 4.99 -5.29
CA MET A 56 -12.40 3.82 -4.47
C MET A 56 -13.73 3.20 -4.91
N GLU A 57 -14.75 3.99 -5.23
CA GLU A 57 -16.04 3.50 -5.68
C GLU A 57 -15.93 2.71 -7.00
N ARG A 58 -15.14 3.20 -7.97
CA ARG A 58 -14.94 2.48 -9.24
C ARG A 58 -14.19 1.16 -9.04
N LEU A 59 -13.21 1.13 -8.15
CA LEU A 59 -12.51 -0.10 -7.78
C LEU A 59 -13.47 -1.09 -7.08
N ARG A 60 -14.27 -0.59 -6.13
CA ARG A 60 -15.24 -1.36 -5.36
C ARG A 60 -16.31 -1.96 -6.27
N ALA A 61 -16.86 -1.20 -7.21
CA ALA A 61 -17.81 -1.70 -8.20
C ALA A 61 -17.23 -2.81 -9.08
N LEU A 62 -15.99 -2.66 -9.57
CA LEU A 62 -15.33 -3.72 -10.32
C LEU A 62 -15.07 -4.97 -9.46
N GLN A 63 -14.75 -4.78 -8.18
CA GLN A 63 -14.57 -5.88 -7.25
C GLN A 63 -15.89 -6.62 -6.99
N ASP A 64 -17.04 -5.94 -6.93
CA ASP A 64 -18.34 -6.59 -6.85
C ASP A 64 -18.64 -7.45 -8.08
N GLU A 65 -18.23 -6.98 -9.27
CA GLU A 65 -18.39 -7.73 -10.52
C GLU A 65 -17.48 -8.97 -10.60
N THR A 66 -16.23 -8.85 -10.17
CA THR A 66 -15.17 -9.81 -10.56
C THR A 66 -14.47 -10.52 -9.40
N ARG A 67 -14.46 -9.91 -8.20
CA ARG A 67 -13.85 -10.44 -6.98
C ARG A 67 -12.39 -10.89 -7.11
N GLY A 68 -11.65 -10.34 -8.08
CA GLY A 68 -10.27 -10.72 -8.38
C GLY A 68 -9.20 -9.86 -7.71
N PHE A 69 -9.58 -8.75 -7.06
CA PHE A 69 -8.62 -7.98 -6.28
C PHE A 69 -8.38 -8.61 -4.91
N ASN A 70 -7.10 -8.82 -4.56
CA ASN A 70 -6.71 -9.24 -3.22
C ASN A 70 -6.55 -8.03 -2.29
N THR A 71 -6.09 -6.89 -2.80
CA THR A 71 -5.60 -5.82 -1.91
C THR A 71 -5.75 -4.43 -2.49
N PHE A 72 -6.16 -3.50 -1.63
CA PHE A 72 -6.12 -2.07 -1.92
C PHE A 72 -4.88 -1.44 -1.27
N ILE A 73 -4.19 -0.58 -2.02
CA ILE A 73 -2.88 -0.04 -1.66
C ILE A 73 -2.88 1.49 -1.81
N PRO A 74 -3.16 2.25 -0.74
CA PRO A 74 -2.93 3.69 -0.71
C PRO A 74 -1.44 4.00 -0.88
N LEU A 75 -1.10 4.79 -1.89
CA LEU A 75 0.27 5.23 -2.17
C LEU A 75 0.39 6.73 -1.89
N LYS A 76 1.18 7.09 -0.88
CA LYS A 76 1.43 8.48 -0.51
C LYS A 76 2.30 9.14 -1.57
N PHE A 77 1.85 10.29 -2.07
CA PHE A 77 2.66 11.18 -2.89
C PHE A 77 3.83 11.73 -2.08
N ARG A 78 5.02 11.72 -2.69
CA ARG A 78 6.22 12.36 -2.18
C ARG A 78 6.67 13.44 -3.15
N ASN A 79 7.12 14.58 -2.63
CA ASN A 79 7.35 15.78 -3.45
C ASN A 79 8.82 15.98 -3.85
N LYS A 80 9.70 15.00 -3.66
CA LYS A 80 11.09 15.12 -4.14
C LYS A 80 11.31 14.29 -5.40
N GLY A 81 12.25 14.73 -6.23
CA GLY A 81 12.66 13.99 -7.43
C GLY A 81 11.61 13.92 -8.54
N ASN A 82 10.66 14.88 -8.59
CA ASN A 82 9.62 14.96 -9.61
C ASN A 82 9.17 16.43 -9.86
N ASP A 83 8.36 16.63 -10.91
CA ASP A 83 7.89 17.96 -11.37
C ASP A 83 6.83 18.61 -10.47
N MET A 84 6.42 17.93 -9.41
CA MET A 84 5.42 18.41 -8.45
C MET A 84 6.04 18.81 -7.11
N SER A 85 7.31 19.22 -7.10
CA SER A 85 8.04 19.51 -5.86
C SER A 85 7.49 20.66 -5.01
N GLN A 86 6.71 21.54 -5.63
CA GLN A 86 5.96 22.61 -4.97
C GLN A 86 4.69 22.14 -4.22
N VAL A 87 4.22 20.91 -4.47
CA VAL A 87 3.03 20.36 -3.83
C VAL A 87 3.41 19.86 -2.44
N ALA A 88 2.66 20.31 -1.43
CA ALA A 88 2.88 19.86 -0.06
C ALA A 88 2.46 18.40 0.12
N GLU A 89 3.23 17.62 0.86
CA GLU A 89 2.86 16.26 1.22
C GLU A 89 1.75 16.23 2.27
N SER A 90 0.96 15.15 2.29
CA SER A 90 -0.03 14.91 3.34
C SER A 90 0.63 14.76 4.71
N SER A 91 -0.06 15.24 5.75
CA SER A 91 0.34 14.98 7.14
C SER A 91 0.07 13.53 7.54
N VAL A 92 0.76 13.05 8.58
CA VAL A 92 0.52 11.71 9.17
C VAL A 92 -0.94 11.53 9.61
N ILE A 93 -1.58 12.60 10.11
CA ILE A 93 -3.00 12.56 10.49
C ILE A 93 -3.88 12.28 9.27
N GLU A 94 -3.60 12.94 8.15
CA GLU A 94 -4.34 12.71 6.90
C GLU A 94 -4.08 11.32 6.32
N ASP A 95 -2.85 10.79 6.47
CA ASP A 95 -2.52 9.42 6.09
C ASP A 95 -3.37 8.41 6.89
N MET A 96 -3.41 8.53 8.22
CA MET A 96 -4.17 7.62 9.08
C MET A 96 -5.69 7.70 8.82
N LYS A 97 -6.22 8.91 8.58
CA LYS A 97 -7.62 9.08 8.16
C LYS A 97 -7.89 8.34 6.86
N LEU A 98 -7.01 8.46 5.86
CA LEU A 98 -7.21 7.76 4.60
C LEU A 98 -7.19 6.24 4.79
N TYR A 99 -6.26 5.68 5.54
CA TYR A 99 -6.23 4.23 5.81
C TYR A 99 -7.52 3.75 6.50
N ALA A 100 -7.99 4.46 7.53
CA ALA A 100 -9.22 4.13 8.21
C ALA A 100 -10.45 4.21 7.30
N VAL A 101 -10.57 5.28 6.52
CA VAL A 101 -11.65 5.43 5.54
C VAL A 101 -11.58 4.34 4.48
N SER A 102 -10.38 4.00 4.00
CA SER A 102 -10.19 2.93 3.00
C SER A 102 -10.69 1.59 3.54
N ARG A 103 -10.38 1.25 4.81
CA ARG A 103 -10.90 0.02 5.43
C ARG A 103 -12.42 0.03 5.58
N ILE A 104 -13.02 1.18 5.90
CA ILE A 104 -14.47 1.31 6.03
C ILE A 104 -15.15 1.21 4.66
N TYR A 105 -14.60 1.87 3.64
CA TYR A 105 -15.22 2.04 2.33
C TYR A 105 -15.01 0.82 1.42
N MET A 106 -13.82 0.23 1.44
CA MET A 106 -13.44 -0.92 0.60
C MET A 106 -13.86 -2.23 1.26
N ASP A 107 -15.14 -2.38 1.56
CA ASP A 107 -15.69 -3.52 2.31
C ASP A 107 -15.48 -4.87 1.61
N ASN A 108 -15.45 -4.88 0.27
CA ASN A 108 -15.24 -6.06 -0.56
C ASN A 108 -13.76 -6.32 -0.95
N PHE A 109 -12.82 -5.55 -0.38
CA PHE A 109 -11.38 -5.84 -0.43
C PHE A 109 -10.94 -6.52 0.89
N PRO A 110 -10.34 -7.72 0.82
CA PRO A 110 -9.96 -8.44 2.02
C PRO A 110 -8.75 -7.79 2.73
N HIS A 111 -7.86 -7.14 1.98
CA HIS A 111 -6.64 -6.56 2.52
C HIS A 111 -6.45 -5.08 2.17
N ILE A 112 -5.94 -4.31 3.13
CA ILE A 112 -5.41 -2.96 2.92
C ILE A 112 -3.92 -3.01 3.24
N LYS A 113 -3.08 -2.59 2.29
CA LYS A 113 -1.62 -2.66 2.40
C LYS A 113 -1.02 -1.30 2.70
N ALA A 114 -0.07 -1.25 3.63
CA ALA A 114 0.85 -0.13 3.78
C ALA A 114 2.26 -0.53 3.38
N TYR A 115 2.89 0.31 2.56
CA TYR A 115 4.26 0.10 2.09
C TYR A 115 5.23 0.86 3.00
N TRP A 116 5.98 0.15 3.84
CA TRP A 116 6.83 0.80 4.86
C TRP A 116 7.96 1.65 4.29
N PRO A 117 8.63 1.29 3.17
CA PRO A 117 9.70 2.13 2.63
C PRO A 117 9.18 3.50 2.18
N MET A 118 7.91 3.58 1.78
CA MET A 118 7.28 4.84 1.39
C MET A 118 6.84 5.66 2.60
N LEU A 119 6.25 5.05 3.64
CA LEU A 119 5.71 5.77 4.80
C LEU A 119 6.75 6.07 5.89
N GLY A 120 7.81 5.27 5.99
CA GLY A 120 8.66 5.17 7.17
C GLY A 120 8.13 4.15 8.19
N ARG A 121 9.03 3.53 8.95
CA ARG A 121 8.72 2.41 9.87
C ARG A 121 7.65 2.76 10.91
N GLN A 122 7.73 3.94 11.52
CA GLN A 122 6.81 4.39 12.57
C GLN A 122 5.39 4.60 12.04
N SER A 123 5.26 5.34 10.93
CA SER A 123 3.98 5.58 10.28
C SER A 123 3.36 4.27 9.79
N ALA A 124 4.14 3.38 9.19
CA ALA A 124 3.68 2.07 8.76
C ALA A 124 3.16 1.22 9.94
N GLN A 125 3.89 1.18 11.05
CA GLN A 125 3.44 0.50 12.28
C GLN A 125 2.11 1.07 12.79
N LEU A 126 1.95 2.40 12.78
CA LEU A 126 0.72 3.06 13.22
C LEU A 126 -0.49 2.63 12.38
N THR A 127 -0.32 2.43 11.07
CA THR A 127 -1.43 2.03 10.18
C THR A 127 -2.13 0.73 10.59
N LEU A 128 -1.44 -0.17 11.32
CA LEU A 128 -2.01 -1.42 11.86
C LEU A 128 -3.15 -1.19 12.87
N ALA A 129 -3.25 0.01 13.43
CA ALA A 129 -4.36 0.46 14.27
C ALA A 129 -5.49 1.15 13.45
N PHE A 130 -5.24 1.47 12.18
CA PHE A 130 -6.14 2.23 11.30
C PHE A 130 -6.60 1.41 10.08
N GLY A 131 -6.70 0.09 10.22
CA GLY A 131 -7.36 -0.78 9.24
C GLY A 131 -6.43 -1.51 8.25
N VAL A 132 -5.12 -1.27 8.32
CA VAL A 132 -4.12 -2.06 7.58
C VAL A 132 -3.92 -3.42 8.23
N ASN A 133 -3.91 -4.46 7.41
CA ASN A 133 -3.62 -5.84 7.79
C ASN A 133 -2.49 -6.45 6.96
N ASP A 134 -1.83 -5.65 6.11
CA ASP A 134 -0.75 -6.10 5.24
C ASP A 134 0.37 -5.05 5.22
N LEU A 135 1.51 -5.38 5.83
CA LEU A 135 2.71 -4.57 5.79
C LEU A 135 3.67 -5.16 4.77
N ASP A 136 4.03 -4.36 3.77
CA ASP A 136 4.84 -4.79 2.64
C ASP A 136 6.00 -3.83 2.37
N GLY A 137 7.01 -4.33 1.68
CA GLY A 137 8.29 -3.68 1.51
C GLY A 137 9.37 -4.68 1.13
N THR A 138 10.39 -4.20 0.42
CA THR A 138 11.57 -5.00 0.17
C THR A 138 12.40 -5.10 1.45
N ILE A 139 12.72 -6.32 1.86
CA ILE A 139 13.60 -6.64 3.00
C ILE A 139 15.06 -6.24 2.70
N ASP A 140 15.40 -5.98 1.43
CA ASP A 140 16.74 -5.67 0.92
C ASP A 140 16.78 -4.37 0.08
N ASP A 141 17.97 -3.76 -0.04
CA ASP A 141 18.31 -2.41 -0.53
C ASP A 141 17.97 -2.12 -2.01
N SER A 142 17.16 -2.96 -2.66
CA SER A 142 16.88 -2.90 -4.10
C SER A 142 15.80 -1.88 -4.50
N THR A 143 15.10 -1.24 -3.56
CA THR A 143 14.07 -0.22 -3.85
C THR A 143 14.50 1.23 -3.56
N ARG A 144 15.56 1.70 -4.24
CA ARG A 144 16.06 3.09 -4.15
C ARG A 144 15.09 4.15 -4.70
N ILE A 145 14.06 3.76 -5.47
CA ILE A 145 13.12 4.66 -6.13
C ILE A 145 12.38 5.56 -5.12
N TYR A 146 11.96 5.01 -3.98
CA TYR A 146 11.24 5.80 -2.95
C TYR A 146 12.16 6.73 -2.18
N SER A 147 13.40 6.31 -1.89
CA SER A 147 14.42 7.17 -1.29
C SER A 147 14.76 8.35 -2.20
N MET A 148 14.86 8.11 -3.52
CA MET A 148 15.01 9.16 -4.54
C MET A 148 13.80 10.09 -4.61
N ALA A 149 12.59 9.57 -4.37
CA ALA A 149 11.36 10.35 -4.30
C ALA A 149 11.18 11.11 -2.97
N GLY A 150 12.11 10.95 -2.01
CA GLY A 150 12.12 11.70 -0.76
C GLY A 150 11.45 11.03 0.43
N SER A 151 11.25 9.70 0.41
CA SER A 151 10.80 8.96 1.61
C SER A 151 11.70 9.22 2.81
N GLU A 152 11.13 9.17 4.02
CA GLU A 152 11.91 9.29 5.26
C GLU A 152 13.00 8.20 5.35
N GLU A 153 12.71 7.01 4.80
CA GLU A 153 13.66 5.91 4.74
C GLU A 153 14.62 6.09 3.54
N GLN A 154 15.86 6.44 3.85
CA GLN A 154 16.91 6.70 2.85
C GLN A 154 17.77 5.45 2.55
N HIS A 155 17.73 4.44 3.45
CA HIS A 155 18.42 3.15 3.31
C HIS A 155 17.48 2.01 3.71
N PRO A 156 16.45 1.70 2.88
CA PRO A 156 15.40 0.77 3.25
C PRO A 156 15.93 -0.67 3.28
N SER A 157 16.50 -1.06 4.42
CA SER A 157 16.67 -2.45 4.83
C SER A 157 15.79 -2.68 6.04
N LEU A 158 15.13 -3.82 6.12
CA LEU A 158 14.36 -4.23 7.28
C LEU A 158 14.40 -5.74 7.37
N SER A 159 15.10 -6.29 8.35
CA SER A 159 15.19 -7.74 8.49
C SER A 159 13.84 -8.36 8.86
N THR A 160 13.73 -9.68 8.68
CA THR A 160 12.52 -10.41 9.11
C THR A 160 12.29 -10.24 10.61
N THR A 161 13.37 -10.28 11.41
CA THR A 161 13.30 -10.05 12.86
C THR A 161 12.76 -8.65 13.18
N GLU A 162 13.24 -7.62 12.48
CA GLU A 162 12.78 -6.24 12.70
C GLU A 162 11.31 -6.03 12.33
N LEU A 163 10.86 -6.61 11.21
CA LEU A 163 9.45 -6.54 10.80
C LEU A 163 8.52 -7.26 11.79
N VAL A 164 8.92 -8.45 12.24
CA VAL A 164 8.19 -9.20 13.27
C VAL A 164 8.13 -8.41 14.58
N ALA A 165 9.23 -7.79 15.01
CA ALA A 165 9.26 -6.95 16.20
C ALA A 165 8.32 -5.75 16.07
N LEU A 166 8.32 -5.07 14.92
CA LEU A 166 7.45 -3.93 14.63
C LEU A 166 5.96 -4.32 14.76
N ILE A 167 5.56 -5.47 14.20
CA ILE A 167 4.17 -5.94 14.27
C ILE A 167 3.80 -6.32 15.73
N LYS A 168 4.68 -7.02 16.45
CA LYS A 168 4.42 -7.43 17.85
C LYS A 168 4.33 -6.25 18.81
N GLN A 169 5.11 -5.18 18.60
CA GLN A 169 5.09 -3.98 19.45
C GLN A 169 3.72 -3.33 19.53
N VAL A 170 2.91 -3.41 18.48
CA VAL A 170 1.51 -2.95 18.46
C VAL A 170 0.49 -4.06 18.70
N LYS A 171 0.93 -5.16 19.33
CA LYS A 171 0.08 -6.29 19.74
C LYS A 171 -0.68 -6.94 18.59
N ARG A 172 -0.05 -7.02 17.41
CA ARG A 172 -0.55 -7.76 16.25
C ARG A 172 0.21 -9.06 16.06
N GLU A 173 -0.38 -9.98 15.31
CA GLU A 173 0.20 -11.28 14.99
C GLU A 173 0.93 -11.19 13.64
N PRO A 174 2.27 -11.38 13.61
CA PRO A 174 3.02 -11.39 12.36
C PRO A 174 2.89 -12.73 11.64
N VAL A 175 2.41 -12.69 10.41
CA VAL A 175 2.21 -13.85 9.55
C VAL A 175 2.88 -13.61 8.20
N GLU A 176 3.80 -14.48 7.84
CA GLU A 176 4.34 -14.57 6.49
C GLU A 176 3.36 -15.32 5.60
N ARG A 177 3.16 -14.78 4.40
CA ARG A 177 2.11 -15.21 3.47
C ARG A 177 2.63 -15.38 2.06
N ASP A 178 1.92 -16.17 1.25
CA ASP A 178 2.13 -16.20 -0.19
C ASP A 178 1.44 -15.01 -0.90
N THR A 179 1.44 -15.03 -2.23
CA THR A 179 0.81 -13.99 -3.08
C THR A 179 -0.72 -13.97 -3.00
N LEU A 180 -1.34 -15.05 -2.53
CA LEU A 180 -2.79 -15.21 -2.36
C LEU A 180 -3.21 -15.14 -0.88
N TYR A 181 -2.32 -14.68 0.00
CA TYR A 181 -2.56 -14.52 1.43
C TYR A 181 -2.75 -15.83 2.20
N HIS A 182 -2.31 -16.98 1.65
CA HIS A 182 -2.21 -18.19 2.44
C HIS A 182 -1.06 -18.09 3.43
N GLU A 183 -1.29 -18.56 4.65
CA GLU A 183 -0.27 -18.59 5.70
C GLU A 183 0.87 -19.55 5.31
N ILE A 184 2.09 -19.01 5.26
CA ILE A 184 3.32 -19.79 5.13
C ILE A 184 3.89 -20.05 6.53
N LYS A 185 3.94 -19.01 7.36
CA LYS A 185 4.52 -19.10 8.71
C LYS A 185 3.98 -18.04 9.67
N ASN A 186 3.55 -18.50 10.83
CA ASN A 186 3.10 -17.63 11.92
C ASN A 186 4.23 -17.40 12.94
N TYR A 187 4.58 -16.14 13.18
CA TYR A 187 5.64 -15.73 14.09
C TYR A 187 5.14 -15.34 15.49
N LYS A 188 3.84 -15.47 15.78
CA LYS A 188 3.19 -15.07 17.05
C LYS A 188 3.96 -15.52 18.29
N ASP A 189 4.32 -16.80 18.36
CA ASP A 189 4.94 -17.40 19.55
C ASP A 189 6.48 -17.44 19.48
N MET A 190 7.09 -16.90 18.42
CA MET A 190 8.56 -16.86 18.29
C MET A 190 9.20 -15.81 19.21
N ASP A 191 10.25 -16.18 19.94
CA ASP A 191 11.05 -15.26 20.75
C ASP A 191 11.95 -14.39 19.85
N LEU A 192 11.88 -13.07 20.02
CA LEU A 192 12.62 -12.11 19.20
C LEU A 192 14.15 -12.22 19.37
N ASN A 193 14.64 -12.60 20.56
CA ASN A 193 16.08 -12.80 20.79
C ASN A 193 16.57 -14.06 20.06
N VAL A 194 15.75 -15.11 20.04
CA VAL A 194 16.05 -16.33 19.28
C VAL A 194 16.08 -16.03 17.78
N MET A 195 15.15 -15.21 17.28
CA MET A 195 15.16 -14.77 15.89
C MET A 195 16.39 -13.92 15.56
N ALA A 196 16.74 -12.96 16.43
CA ALA A 196 17.89 -12.06 16.26
C ALA A 196 19.24 -12.81 16.23
N ALA A 197 19.34 -13.98 16.86
CA ALA A 197 20.55 -14.81 16.82
C ALA A 197 20.67 -15.68 15.55
N SER A 198 19.61 -15.80 14.74
CA SER A 198 19.60 -16.65 13.56
C SER A 198 19.94 -15.85 12.29
N PRO A 199 20.93 -16.28 11.49
CA PRO A 199 21.21 -15.66 10.19
C PRO A 199 20.10 -15.91 9.15
N LEU A 200 19.11 -16.74 9.45
CA LEU A 200 17.95 -16.94 8.57
C LEU A 200 17.01 -15.72 8.55
N TYR A 201 16.97 -14.95 9.64
CA TYR A 201 16.03 -13.84 9.82
C TYR A 201 16.67 -12.45 9.76
N ASN A 202 18.00 -12.37 9.56
CA ASN A 202 18.80 -11.15 9.61
C ASN A 202 19.66 -10.97 8.39
#